data_AF-A0A7Y1ANW9-F1
#
_entry.id   AF-A0A7Y1ANW9-F1
#
_cell.length_a   1.000
_cell.length_b   1.000
_cell.length_c   1.000
_cell.angle_alpha   90.00
_cell.angle_beta   90.00
_cell.angle_gamma   90.00
#
_symmetry.space_group_name_H-M   'P 1'
#
loop_
_entity.id
_entity.type
_entity.pdbx_description
1 polymer ?
#
loop_
_entity_poly.entity_id
_entity_poly.type
_entity_poly.pdbx_seq_one_letter_code
_entity_poly.pdbx_strand_id
1 'polypeptide(L)'
;MANSRMFPALCLAFLTLAALPQARAEESPVSRSVQWAQPVATQYNLYQMSPTLYRSALPDSNAQPLLEKLQIATVINFLPESDSTWLKTPGVTQVQLPYRTNHVDDQDVLAALRAIQTAQAKGPVLMHCKHGADRTGLMSAMYRVVVQDWSKEDALKEMTQGGFGENAHYKDGAKYMMKADIPALRAALSSGACSTSAFASCVVMNWLKPGKA
;
A
#
# COMPACT_ATOMS: atom_id res chain seq x y z
N MET A 1 -83.22 33.04 42.06
CA MET A 1 -82.39 33.53 43.19
C MET A 1 -81.20 32.58 43.35
N ALA A 2 -80.02 33.15 43.58
CA ALA A 2 -78.80 32.57 44.16
C ALA A 2 -77.96 31.53 43.37
N ASN A 3 -76.87 32.04 42.77
CA ASN A 3 -75.45 31.64 42.87
C ASN A 3 -75.07 30.23 43.34
N SER A 4 -74.27 29.50 42.55
CA SER A 4 -72.80 29.40 42.75
C SER A 4 -72.13 28.29 41.92
N ARG A 5 -71.08 28.70 41.20
CA ARG A 5 -69.72 28.10 41.05
C ARG A 5 -69.55 26.58 40.95
N MET A 6 -68.86 26.12 39.89
CA MET A 6 -67.51 25.52 39.91
C MET A 6 -67.22 24.82 38.56
N PHE A 7 -66.14 25.19 37.87
CA PHE A 7 -65.56 24.41 36.76
C PHE A 7 -64.75 23.24 37.32
N PRO A 8 -64.67 22.10 36.60
CA PRO A 8 -63.41 21.83 35.92
C PRO A 8 -63.51 21.14 34.56
N ALA A 9 -62.56 21.51 33.70
CA ALA A 9 -61.88 20.76 32.64
C ALA A 9 -62.44 19.41 32.16
N LEU A 10 -62.70 19.31 30.85
CA LEU A 10 -62.50 18.04 30.13
C LEU A 10 -61.86 18.31 28.76
N CYS A 11 -60.78 17.56 28.52
CA CYS A 11 -59.72 17.83 27.56
C CYS A 11 -60.13 17.64 26.09
N LEU A 12 -59.89 18.63 25.24
CA LEU A 12 -59.70 18.42 23.81
C LEU A 12 -58.26 17.92 23.59
N ALA A 13 -58.10 16.62 23.35
CA ALA A 13 -56.83 16.06 22.87
C ALA A 13 -56.70 16.33 21.36
N PHE A 14 -55.89 17.32 21.00
CA PHE A 14 -55.46 17.55 19.62
C PHE A 14 -54.37 16.52 19.26
N LEU A 15 -54.64 15.71 18.22
CA LEU A 15 -53.61 14.95 17.50
C LEU A 15 -52.74 15.94 16.71
N THR A 16 -51.47 16.09 17.08
CA THR A 16 -50.44 16.63 16.19
C THR A 16 -49.37 15.58 15.98
N LEU A 17 -49.46 14.89 14.85
CA LEU A 17 -48.46 13.98 14.33
C LEU A 17 -47.22 14.82 13.96
N ALA A 18 -46.22 14.85 14.85
CA ALA A 18 -44.96 15.53 14.57
C ALA A 18 -44.15 14.70 13.56
N ALA A 19 -44.16 15.10 12.30
CA ALA A 19 -43.19 14.64 11.31
C ALA A 19 -41.81 15.18 11.71
N LEU A 20 -41.04 14.37 12.44
CA LEU A 20 -39.63 14.63 12.68
C LEU A 20 -38.90 14.62 11.33
N PRO A 21 -38.13 15.66 11.00
CA PRO A 21 -37.25 15.58 9.84
C PRO A 21 -36.23 14.47 10.10
N GLN A 22 -36.26 13.41 9.28
CA GLN A 22 -35.16 12.46 9.24
C GLN A 22 -33.92 13.23 8.80
N ALA A 23 -33.03 13.52 9.74
CA ALA A 23 -31.68 13.93 9.43
C ALA A 23 -31.03 12.78 8.63
N ARG A 24 -31.00 12.92 7.31
CA ARG A 24 -30.11 12.11 6.48
C ARG A 24 -28.69 12.54 6.83
N ALA A 25 -27.94 11.67 7.48
CA ALA A 25 -26.50 11.78 7.48
C ALA A 25 -26.05 11.65 6.01
N GLU A 26 -25.62 12.74 5.40
CA GLU A 26 -24.86 12.66 4.17
C GLU A 26 -23.51 12.02 4.52
N GLU A 27 -23.35 10.74 4.17
CA GLU A 27 -22.04 10.12 4.09
C GLU A 27 -21.24 10.87 3.03
N SER A 28 -20.42 11.82 3.48
CA SER A 28 -19.46 12.49 2.62
C SER A 28 -18.51 11.41 2.07
N PRO A 29 -18.39 11.22 0.75
CA PRO A 29 -17.45 10.24 0.22
C PRO A 29 -16.06 10.64 0.70
N VAL A 30 -15.36 9.70 1.34
CA VAL A 30 -13.97 9.90 1.79
C VAL A 30 -13.14 10.18 0.54
N SER A 31 -12.87 11.46 0.28
CA SER A 31 -12.10 11.90 -0.87
C SER A 31 -10.68 11.38 -0.73
N ARG A 32 -10.20 10.60 -1.71
CA ARG A 32 -8.84 10.06 -1.73
C ARG A 32 -7.83 11.20 -1.65
N SER A 33 -6.86 11.10 -0.74
CA SER A 33 -5.75 12.05 -0.69
C SER A 33 -4.99 12.06 -2.02
N VAL A 34 -4.70 13.27 -2.54
CA VAL A 34 -3.93 13.46 -3.79
C VAL A 34 -2.50 12.92 -3.70
N GLN A 35 -1.96 12.81 -2.48
CA GLN A 35 -0.61 12.28 -2.26
C GLN A 35 -0.57 10.74 -2.31
N TRP A 36 -1.72 10.09 -2.13
CA TRP A 36 -1.80 8.64 -2.23
C TRP A 36 -1.66 8.17 -3.68
N ALA A 37 -1.37 6.89 -3.87
CA ALA A 37 -1.19 6.31 -5.18
C ALA A 37 -2.49 6.47 -6.00
N GLN A 38 -2.47 6.96 -7.23
CA GLN A 38 -3.71 7.22 -7.98
C GLN A 38 -4.14 6.00 -8.79
N PRO A 39 -5.44 5.64 -8.85
CA PRO A 39 -5.89 4.48 -9.59
C PRO A 39 -5.64 4.65 -11.09
N VAL A 40 -5.14 3.59 -11.73
CA VAL A 40 -4.86 3.54 -13.17
C VAL A 40 -5.72 2.47 -13.85
N ALA A 41 -5.76 1.26 -13.28
CA ALA A 41 -6.54 0.15 -13.78
C ALA A 41 -7.02 -0.71 -12.61
N THR A 42 -8.28 -0.51 -12.20
CA THR A 42 -8.85 -1.12 -10.99
C THR A 42 -8.95 -2.64 -11.08
N GLN A 43 -9.13 -3.21 -12.28
CA GLN A 43 -9.18 -4.64 -12.50
C GLN A 43 -7.89 -5.37 -12.11
N TYR A 44 -6.76 -4.67 -12.11
CA TYR A 44 -5.45 -5.19 -11.68
C TYR A 44 -5.03 -4.64 -10.32
N ASN A 45 -5.90 -3.92 -9.61
CA ASN A 45 -5.52 -3.14 -8.43
C ASN A 45 -4.30 -2.24 -8.72
N LEU A 46 -4.21 -1.69 -9.94
CA LEU A 46 -3.05 -0.94 -10.42
C LEU A 46 -3.17 0.53 -10.07
N TYR A 47 -2.17 1.03 -9.34
CA TYR A 47 -2.08 2.42 -8.90
C TYR A 47 -0.71 3.01 -9.20
N GLN A 48 -0.68 4.30 -9.53
CA GLN A 48 0.53 5.09 -9.72
C GLN A 48 0.93 5.76 -8.42
N MET A 49 2.07 5.39 -7.84
CA MET A 49 2.59 5.97 -6.60
C MET A 49 3.42 7.24 -6.83
N SER A 50 4.12 7.29 -7.97
CA SER A 50 4.92 8.41 -8.44
C SER A 50 4.99 8.37 -9.96
N PRO A 51 5.57 9.39 -10.64
CA PRO A 51 5.73 9.37 -12.10
C PRO A 51 6.42 8.10 -12.63
N THR A 52 7.29 7.47 -11.84
CA THR A 52 8.09 6.31 -12.27
C THR A 52 7.86 5.04 -11.43
N LEU A 53 6.86 5.01 -10.54
CA LEU A 53 6.57 3.83 -9.72
C LEU A 53 5.07 3.53 -9.69
N TYR A 54 4.75 2.28 -10.01
CA TYR A 54 3.42 1.71 -10.03
C TYR A 54 3.36 0.49 -9.11
N ARG A 55 2.18 0.24 -8.55
CA ARG A 55 1.89 -0.94 -7.72
C ARG A 55 0.64 -1.66 -8.22
N SER A 56 0.62 -3.00 -8.18
CA SER A 56 -0.56 -3.77 -8.58
C SER A 56 -0.76 -5.10 -7.84
N ALA A 57 -1.92 -5.71 -8.06
CA ALA A 57 -2.12 -7.15 -7.95
C ALA A 57 -1.46 -7.89 -9.12
N LEU A 58 -1.54 -9.22 -9.12
CA LEU A 58 -0.99 -10.06 -10.19
C LEU A 58 -1.74 -9.76 -11.50
N PRO A 59 -1.06 -9.23 -12.53
CA PRO A 59 -1.68 -9.01 -13.83
C PRO A 59 -1.84 -10.33 -14.60
N ASP A 60 -2.55 -10.27 -15.73
CA ASP A 60 -2.68 -11.37 -16.69
C ASP A 60 -2.06 -10.99 -18.04
N SER A 61 -2.15 -11.89 -19.03
CA SER A 61 -1.59 -11.66 -20.37
C SER A 61 -2.23 -10.49 -21.11
N ASN A 62 -3.42 -10.03 -20.68
CA ASN A 62 -4.12 -8.88 -21.27
C ASN A 62 -3.57 -7.55 -20.74
N ALA A 63 -2.69 -7.56 -19.73
CA ALA A 63 -2.09 -6.35 -19.18
C ALA A 63 -0.95 -5.79 -20.07
N GLN A 64 -0.46 -6.52 -21.07
CA GLN A 64 0.69 -6.11 -21.88
C GLN A 64 0.53 -4.74 -22.57
N PRO A 65 -0.60 -4.43 -23.24
CA PRO A 65 -0.79 -3.10 -23.84
C PRO A 65 -0.81 -1.98 -22.79
N LEU A 66 -1.25 -2.29 -21.57
CA LEU A 66 -1.23 -1.34 -20.46
C LEU A 66 0.20 -1.08 -19.98
N LEU A 67 1.05 -2.12 -19.88
CA LEU A 67 2.46 -1.96 -19.55
C LEU A 67 3.21 -1.14 -20.60
N GLU A 68 2.92 -1.37 -21.88
CA GLU A 68 3.50 -0.60 -22.99
C GLU A 68 3.06 0.87 -22.94
N LYS A 69 1.76 1.12 -22.74
CA LYS A 69 1.22 2.48 -22.59
C LYS A 69 1.85 3.24 -21.43
N LEU A 70 2.10 2.56 -20.32
CA LEU A 70 2.75 3.14 -19.14
C LEU A 70 4.29 3.15 -19.25
N GLN A 71 4.83 2.60 -20.35
CA GLN A 71 6.26 2.48 -20.61
C GLN A 71 7.00 1.77 -19.47
N ILE A 72 6.41 0.73 -18.90
CA ILE A 72 7.02 -0.04 -17.82
C ILE A 72 8.30 -0.69 -18.33
N ALA A 73 9.43 -0.30 -17.74
CA ALA A 73 10.75 -0.83 -18.08
C ALA A 73 11.12 -2.04 -17.20
N THR A 74 10.59 -2.11 -15.98
CA THR A 74 10.89 -3.18 -15.02
C THR A 74 9.64 -3.64 -14.27
N VAL A 75 9.48 -4.94 -14.10
CA VAL A 75 8.47 -5.56 -13.24
C VAL A 75 9.17 -6.27 -12.08
N ILE A 76 8.78 -5.90 -10.85
CA ILE A 76 9.26 -6.48 -9.59
C ILE A 76 8.17 -7.38 -9.01
N ASN A 77 8.50 -8.64 -8.79
CA ASN A 77 7.56 -9.67 -8.37
C ASN A 77 7.93 -10.23 -6.99
N PHE A 78 6.98 -10.12 -6.04
CA PHE A 78 7.15 -10.61 -4.67
C PHE A 78 6.61 -12.04 -4.45
N LEU A 79 6.25 -12.75 -5.52
CA LEU A 79 5.77 -14.13 -5.53
C LEU A 79 6.91 -15.12 -5.80
N PRO A 80 6.83 -16.35 -5.24
CA PRO A 80 7.72 -17.43 -5.65
C PRO A 80 7.46 -17.90 -7.10
N GLU A 81 6.24 -17.70 -7.61
CA GLU A 81 5.90 -17.96 -9.00
C GLU A 81 6.43 -16.85 -9.93
N SER A 82 7.05 -17.24 -11.05
CA SER A 82 7.55 -16.33 -12.08
C SER A 82 6.43 -15.73 -12.92
N ASP A 83 6.61 -14.49 -13.39
CA ASP A 83 5.70 -13.81 -14.31
C ASP A 83 5.81 -14.28 -15.76
N SER A 84 6.71 -15.22 -16.05
CA SER A 84 6.95 -15.70 -17.41
C SER A 84 5.69 -16.25 -18.09
N THR A 85 4.63 -16.59 -17.36
CA THR A 85 3.35 -17.04 -17.93
C THR A 85 2.54 -15.90 -18.57
N TRP A 86 2.62 -14.68 -18.03
CA TRP A 86 1.80 -13.54 -18.47
C TRP A 86 2.63 -12.38 -19.04
N LEU A 87 3.83 -12.16 -18.51
CA LEU A 87 4.73 -11.08 -18.91
C LEU A 87 5.60 -11.53 -20.08
N LYS A 88 5.16 -11.19 -21.28
CA LYS A 88 5.85 -11.49 -22.54
C LYS A 88 6.38 -10.25 -23.27
N THR A 89 6.18 -9.05 -22.69
CA THR A 89 6.56 -7.78 -23.29
C THR A 89 8.08 -7.73 -23.51
N PRO A 90 8.56 -7.61 -24.76
CA PRO A 90 9.99 -7.51 -25.05
C PRO A 90 10.61 -6.29 -24.37
N GLY A 91 11.83 -6.44 -23.85
CA GLY A 91 12.58 -5.33 -23.24
C GLY A 91 12.21 -5.00 -21.80
N VAL A 92 11.15 -5.59 -21.24
CA VAL A 92 10.80 -5.42 -19.82
C VAL A 92 11.69 -6.31 -18.97
N THR A 93 12.45 -5.70 -18.06
CA THR A 93 13.29 -6.42 -17.11
C THR A 93 12.41 -7.05 -16.03
N GLN A 94 12.62 -8.34 -15.73
CA GLN A 94 11.91 -9.04 -14.66
C GLN A 94 12.83 -9.20 -13.45
N VAL A 95 12.37 -8.76 -12.27
CA VAL A 95 13.10 -8.89 -11.02
C VAL A 95 12.23 -9.65 -10.03
N GLN A 96 12.69 -10.83 -9.60
CA GLN A 96 11.94 -11.68 -8.67
C GLN A 96 12.55 -11.60 -7.27
N LEU A 97 11.77 -11.14 -6.29
CA LEU A 97 12.15 -10.97 -4.89
C LEU A 97 11.10 -11.61 -3.97
N PRO A 98 11.02 -12.95 -3.93
CA PRO A 98 10.01 -13.64 -3.15
C PRO A 98 10.31 -13.49 -1.66
N TYR A 99 9.30 -13.10 -0.88
CA TYR A 99 9.36 -13.09 0.58
C TYR A 99 8.01 -13.47 1.20
N ARG A 100 8.03 -13.83 2.48
CA ARG A 100 6.83 -14.29 3.20
C ARG A 100 6.23 -13.15 4.03
N THR A 101 4.91 -12.99 3.98
CA THR A 101 4.22 -11.92 4.74
C THR A 101 4.35 -12.07 6.25
N ASN A 102 4.50 -13.29 6.75
CA ASN A 102 4.65 -13.59 8.18
C ASN A 102 6.10 -13.49 8.68
N HIS A 103 7.06 -13.25 7.79
CA HIS A 103 8.47 -13.10 8.13
C HIS A 103 9.13 -12.13 7.14
N VAL A 104 9.05 -10.84 7.49
CA VAL A 104 9.74 -9.77 6.76
C VAL A 104 10.86 -9.23 7.63
N ASP A 105 12.00 -9.00 7.02
CA ASP A 105 13.15 -8.37 7.65
C ASP A 105 13.68 -7.17 6.85
N ASP A 106 14.72 -6.53 7.39
CA ASP A 106 15.35 -5.37 6.76
C ASP A 106 16.04 -5.74 5.44
N GLN A 107 16.45 -7.00 5.24
CA GLN A 107 17.06 -7.43 3.99
C GLN A 107 16.05 -7.44 2.86
N ASP A 108 14.84 -7.95 3.11
CA ASP A 108 13.73 -7.96 2.14
C ASP A 108 13.39 -6.53 1.70
N VAL A 109 13.27 -5.62 2.68
CA VAL A 109 12.96 -4.21 2.41
C VAL A 109 14.09 -3.55 1.62
N LEU A 110 15.33 -3.71 2.04
CA LEU A 110 16.47 -3.11 1.35
C LEU A 110 16.64 -3.67 -0.06
N ALA A 111 16.41 -4.97 -0.28
CA ALA A 111 16.43 -5.57 -1.61
C ALA A 111 15.36 -4.96 -2.52
N ALA A 112 14.13 -4.83 -2.02
CA ALA A 112 13.03 -4.23 -2.78
C ALA A 112 13.31 -2.74 -3.09
N LEU A 113 13.72 -1.94 -2.11
CA LEU A 113 14.00 -0.52 -2.30
C LEU A 113 15.17 -0.28 -3.26
N ARG A 114 16.24 -1.09 -3.20
CA ARG A 114 17.35 -1.03 -4.17
C ARG A 114 16.92 -1.41 -5.58
N ALA A 115 16.13 -2.47 -5.70
CA ALA A 115 15.60 -2.89 -6.99
C ALA A 115 14.75 -1.77 -7.61
N ILE A 116 13.90 -1.12 -6.82
CA ILE A 116 13.11 0.04 -7.27
C ILE A 116 14.04 1.19 -7.72
N GLN A 117 15.00 1.61 -6.90
CA GLN A 117 15.90 2.73 -7.26
C GLN A 117 16.71 2.44 -8.54
N THR A 118 17.26 1.24 -8.64
CA THR A 118 18.04 0.80 -9.81
C THR A 118 17.18 0.73 -11.06
N ALA A 119 15.95 0.25 -10.92
CA ALA A 119 15.00 0.11 -12.01
C ALA A 119 14.45 1.47 -12.47
N GLN A 120 14.19 2.40 -11.55
CA GLN A 120 13.71 3.76 -11.84
C GLN A 120 14.72 4.55 -12.71
N ALA A 121 16.02 4.25 -12.60
CA ALA A 121 17.03 4.83 -13.48
C ALA A 121 16.92 4.38 -14.94
N LYS A 122 16.20 3.29 -15.22
CA LYS A 122 15.96 2.74 -16.56
C LYS A 122 14.58 3.08 -17.11
N GLY A 123 13.64 3.45 -16.24
CA GLY A 123 12.28 3.84 -16.61
C GLY A 123 11.24 3.48 -15.55
N PRO A 124 9.95 3.67 -15.86
CA PRO A 124 8.84 3.30 -14.98
C PRO A 124 8.91 1.85 -14.47
N VAL A 125 8.63 1.67 -13.18
CA VAL A 125 8.69 0.38 -12.49
C VAL A 125 7.31 -0.04 -12.03
N LEU A 126 6.94 -1.29 -12.27
CA LEU A 126 5.77 -1.92 -11.67
C LEU A 126 6.22 -2.91 -10.60
N MET A 127 5.66 -2.82 -9.39
CA MET A 127 5.82 -3.87 -8.37
C MET A 127 4.48 -4.54 -8.05
N HIS A 128 4.47 -5.85 -7.88
CA HIS A 128 3.24 -6.59 -7.60
C HIS A 128 3.43 -7.82 -6.71
N CYS A 129 2.30 -8.30 -6.21
CA CYS A 129 2.19 -9.60 -5.54
C CYS A 129 0.89 -10.27 -6.04
N LYS A 130 0.25 -11.12 -5.23
CA LYS A 130 -1.01 -11.77 -5.62
C LYS A 130 -2.18 -10.78 -5.65
N HIS A 131 -2.49 -10.16 -4.50
CA HIS A 131 -3.61 -9.23 -4.36
C HIS A 131 -3.21 -7.76 -4.45
N GLY A 132 -1.91 -7.45 -4.42
CA GLY A 132 -1.42 -6.07 -4.42
C GLY A 132 -1.60 -5.31 -3.09
N ALA A 133 -2.18 -5.95 -2.06
CA ALA A 133 -2.44 -5.32 -0.76
C ALA A 133 -1.42 -5.72 0.34
N ASP A 134 -0.99 -6.98 0.38
CA ASP A 134 -0.15 -7.48 1.48
C ASP A 134 1.33 -7.12 1.27
N ARG A 135 2.04 -7.92 0.48
CA ARG A 135 3.48 -7.74 0.22
C ARG A 135 3.77 -6.40 -0.43
N THR A 136 3.09 -6.14 -1.55
CA THR A 136 3.16 -4.86 -2.24
C THR A 136 2.77 -3.69 -1.35
N GLY A 137 1.78 -3.85 -0.46
CA GLY A 137 1.40 -2.79 0.48
C GLY A 137 2.53 -2.43 1.43
N LEU A 138 3.18 -3.44 2.02
CA LEU A 138 4.34 -3.22 2.89
C LEU A 138 5.49 -2.54 2.15
N MET A 139 5.90 -3.05 0.99
CA MET A 139 7.00 -2.45 0.22
C MET A 139 6.66 -1.05 -0.27
N SER A 140 5.39 -0.79 -0.62
CA SER A 140 4.90 0.55 -0.92
C SER A 140 5.04 1.49 0.27
N ALA A 141 4.61 1.07 1.45
CA ALA A 141 4.69 1.87 2.67
C ALA A 141 6.14 2.13 3.08
N MET A 142 7.02 1.13 3.01
CA MET A 142 8.45 1.30 3.25
C MET A 142 9.09 2.25 2.23
N TYR A 143 8.67 2.21 0.97
CA TYR A 143 9.12 3.20 -0.03
C TYR A 143 8.69 4.62 0.36
N ARG A 144 7.43 4.84 0.74
CA ARG A 144 6.94 6.15 1.23
C ARG A 144 7.81 6.67 2.38
N VAL A 145 8.06 5.85 3.38
CA VAL A 145 8.78 6.25 4.60
C VAL A 145 10.28 6.43 4.32
N VAL A 146 10.94 5.45 3.71
CA VAL A 146 12.39 5.45 3.56
C VAL A 146 12.85 6.39 2.47
N VAL A 147 12.15 6.42 1.32
CA VAL A 147 12.58 7.15 0.11
C VAL A 147 11.89 8.51 -0.01
N GLN A 148 10.59 8.60 0.32
CA GLN A 148 9.82 9.85 0.18
C GLN A 148 9.65 10.64 1.47
N ASP A 149 10.29 10.20 2.56
CA ASP A 149 10.29 10.88 3.86
C ASP A 149 8.89 11.07 4.48
N TRP A 150 7.97 10.16 4.18
CA TRP A 150 6.66 10.16 4.85
C TRP A 150 6.79 9.70 6.31
N SER A 151 5.87 10.18 7.15
CA SER A 151 5.67 9.59 8.46
C SER A 151 5.21 8.13 8.33
N LYS A 152 5.55 7.31 9.34
CA LYS A 152 5.08 5.91 9.37
C LYS A 152 3.56 5.85 9.42
N GLU A 153 2.94 6.80 10.11
CA GLU A 153 1.51 6.91 10.30
C GLU A 153 0.80 7.19 8.97
N ASP A 154 1.31 8.11 8.15
CA ASP A 154 0.68 8.45 6.87
C ASP A 154 0.89 7.34 5.84
N ALA A 155 2.05 6.69 5.84
CA ALA A 155 2.27 5.49 5.04
C ALA A 155 1.34 4.34 5.46
N LEU A 156 1.10 4.17 6.77
CA LEU A 156 0.16 3.17 7.29
C LEU A 156 -1.29 3.47 6.89
N LYS A 157 -1.70 4.74 6.96
CA LYS A 157 -3.02 5.18 6.50
C LYS A 157 -3.19 4.88 5.01
N GLU A 158 -2.22 5.22 4.17
CA GLU A 158 -2.30 4.86 2.74
C GLU A 158 -2.40 3.33 2.59
N MET A 159 -1.55 2.56 3.26
CA MET A 159 -1.53 1.10 3.14
C MET A 159 -2.87 0.46 3.52
N THR A 160 -3.58 0.98 4.51
CA THR A 160 -4.79 0.38 5.08
C THR A 160 -6.09 0.99 4.55
N GLN A 161 -6.09 2.29 4.21
CA GLN A 161 -7.27 3.05 3.80
C GLN A 161 -7.19 3.48 2.32
N GLY A 162 -6.10 3.16 1.62
CA GLY A 162 -5.87 3.52 0.23
C GLY A 162 -6.68 2.71 -0.79
N GLY A 163 -7.65 1.91 -0.38
CA GLY A 163 -8.55 1.19 -1.30
C GLY A 163 -7.88 0.04 -2.07
N PHE A 164 -6.83 -0.56 -1.50
CA PHE A 164 -6.08 -1.66 -2.15
C PHE A 164 -6.67 -3.05 -1.88
N GLY A 165 -7.73 -3.16 -1.10
CA GLY A 165 -8.36 -4.41 -0.68
C GLY A 165 -8.22 -4.69 0.82
N GLU A 166 -9.22 -5.38 1.39
CA GLU A 166 -9.24 -5.77 2.80
C GLU A 166 -8.55 -7.13 2.99
N ASN A 167 -7.33 -7.11 3.52
CA ASN A 167 -6.62 -8.34 3.81
C ASN A 167 -6.17 -8.34 5.28
N ALA A 168 -6.63 -9.31 6.07
CA ALA A 168 -6.23 -9.43 7.49
C ALA A 168 -4.71 -9.66 7.70
N HIS A 169 -3.96 -9.89 6.61
CA HIS A 169 -2.54 -10.25 6.62
C HIS A 169 -1.58 -9.04 6.59
N TYR A 170 -2.06 -7.79 6.48
CA TYR A 170 -1.17 -6.63 6.58
C TYR A 170 -0.61 -6.39 8.00
N LYS A 171 -1.18 -7.04 9.03
CA LYS A 171 -0.85 -6.81 10.44
C LYS A 171 0.64 -7.02 10.75
N ASP A 172 1.25 -8.08 10.20
CA ASP A 172 2.67 -8.38 10.41
C ASP A 172 3.56 -7.33 9.73
N GLY A 173 3.21 -6.91 8.51
CA GLY A 173 3.90 -5.82 7.81
C GLY A 173 3.77 -4.48 8.54
N ALA A 174 2.57 -4.13 9.00
CA ALA A 174 2.36 -2.93 9.81
C ALA A 174 3.18 -2.97 11.10
N LYS A 175 3.20 -4.12 11.80
CA LYS A 175 4.01 -4.31 13.02
C LYS A 175 5.50 -4.17 12.74
N TYR A 176 6.00 -4.71 11.63
CA TYR A 176 7.38 -4.52 11.20
C TYR A 176 7.66 -3.03 10.95
N MET A 177 6.86 -2.36 10.11
CA MET A 177 7.09 -0.95 9.74
C MET A 177 7.12 -0.03 10.97
N MET A 178 6.22 -0.24 11.93
CA MET A 178 6.20 0.56 13.16
C MET A 178 7.47 0.38 13.99
N LYS A 179 8.11 -0.79 13.95
CA LYS A 179 9.35 -1.09 14.67
C LYS A 179 10.63 -0.78 13.89
N ALA A 180 10.57 -0.70 12.57
CA ALA A 180 11.73 -0.53 11.71
C ALA A 180 12.53 0.75 12.03
N ASP A 181 13.86 0.65 12.07
CA ASP A 181 14.76 1.79 12.25
C ASP A 181 14.97 2.47 10.89
N ILE A 182 14.23 3.56 10.65
CA ILE A 182 14.24 4.26 9.36
C ILE A 182 15.60 4.93 9.09
N PRO A 183 16.25 5.62 10.04
CA PRO A 183 17.62 6.09 9.87
C PRO A 183 18.59 4.97 9.48
N ALA A 184 18.54 3.81 10.14
CA ALA A 184 19.41 2.68 9.80
C ALA A 184 19.13 2.12 8.40
N LEU A 185 17.86 2.00 8.02
CA LEU A 185 17.46 1.58 6.66
C LEU A 185 17.95 2.57 5.59
N ARG A 186 17.85 3.88 5.84
CA ARG A 186 18.38 4.90 4.92
C ARG A 186 19.89 4.80 4.77
N ALA A 187 20.61 4.65 5.88
CA ALA A 187 22.06 4.48 5.88
C ALA A 187 22.51 3.20 5.16
N ALA A 188 21.78 2.09 5.37
CA ALA A 188 22.05 0.83 4.68
C ALA A 188 21.73 0.95 3.18
N LEU A 189 20.67 1.66 2.81
CA LEU A 189 20.31 1.91 1.41
C LEU A 189 21.39 2.74 0.70
N SER A 190 21.90 3.82 1.32
CA SER A 190 22.91 4.69 0.73
C SER A 190 24.32 4.07 0.66
N SER A 191 24.67 3.21 1.62
CA SER A 191 25.99 2.54 1.66
C SER A 191 26.04 1.26 0.83
N GLY A 192 24.90 0.74 0.37
CA GLY A 192 24.81 -0.57 -0.29
C GLY A 192 24.84 -1.76 0.67
N ALA A 193 24.85 -1.55 1.99
CA ALA A 193 24.90 -2.62 2.98
C ALA A 193 23.67 -3.53 2.93
N CYS A 194 23.87 -4.84 2.76
CA CYS A 194 22.78 -5.79 2.54
C CYS A 194 21.76 -5.93 3.68
N SER A 195 22.07 -5.44 4.88
CA SER A 195 21.18 -5.38 6.05
C SER A 195 21.57 -4.22 6.96
N THR A 196 20.67 -3.83 7.86
CA THR A 196 20.96 -2.95 9.00
C THR A 196 21.71 -3.68 10.13
N SER A 197 21.59 -5.02 10.19
CA SER A 197 22.29 -5.85 11.16
C SER A 197 23.66 -6.27 10.65
N ALA A 198 24.70 -6.04 11.46
CA ALA A 198 26.05 -6.52 11.19
C ALA A 198 26.16 -8.06 11.15
N PHE A 199 25.18 -8.78 11.68
CA PHE A 199 25.15 -10.24 11.72
C PHE A 199 24.23 -10.86 10.67
N ALA A 200 23.68 -10.06 9.76
CA ALA A 200 22.84 -10.61 8.71
C ALA A 200 23.61 -11.60 7.84
N SER A 201 22.93 -12.67 7.42
CA SER A 201 23.50 -13.76 6.61
C SER A 201 24.26 -13.25 5.39
N CYS A 202 23.76 -12.19 4.74
CA CYS A 202 24.39 -11.55 3.59
C CYS A 202 25.70 -10.81 3.94
N VAL A 203 25.77 -10.17 5.11
CA VAL A 203 27.00 -9.52 5.61
C VAL A 203 28.05 -10.59 5.92
N VAL A 204 27.64 -11.66 6.59
CA VAL A 204 28.51 -12.81 6.91
C VAL A 204 28.96 -13.54 5.64
N MET A 205 28.08 -13.72 4.65
CA MET A 205 28.44 -14.32 3.35
C MET A 205 29.41 -13.44 2.55
N ASN A 206 29.26 -12.11 2.59
CA ASN A 206 30.21 -11.20 1.95
C ASN A 206 31.60 -11.25 2.61
N TRP A 207 31.66 -11.46 3.94
CA TRP A 207 32.92 -11.71 4.65
C TRP A 207 33.55 -13.05 4.30
N LEU A 208 32.73 -14.09 4.13
CA LEU A 208 33.19 -15.45 3.80
C LEU A 208 33.53 -15.63 2.31
N LYS A 209 33.05 -14.74 1.44
CA LYS A 209 33.36 -14.72 0.00
C LYS A 209 33.58 -13.27 -0.47
N PRO A 210 34.71 -12.63 -0.11
CA PRO A 210 35.06 -11.38 -0.75
C PRO A 210 35.25 -11.69 -2.24
N GLY A 211 34.45 -11.06 -3.10
CA GLY A 211 34.49 -11.29 -4.54
C GLY A 211 35.92 -11.18 -5.07
N LYS A 212 36.34 -12.16 -5.89
CA LYS A 212 37.55 -12.05 -6.70
C LYS A 212 37.41 -10.80 -7.57
N ALA A 213 38.43 -9.93 -7.51
CA ALA A 213 38.59 -8.74 -8.34
C ALA A 213 38.49 -9.06 -9.84
#